data_AF-A0A9E5ADR8-F1
#
_entry.id   AF-A0A9E5ADR8-F1
#
_cell.length_a   1.000
_cell.length_b   1.000
_cell.length_c   1.000
_cell.angle_alpha   90.00
_cell.angle_beta   90.00
_cell.angle_gamma   90.00
#
_symmetry.space_group_name_H-M   'P 1'
#
loop_
_entity.id
_entity.type
_entity.pdbx_description
1 polymer ?
#
loop_
_entity_poly.entity_id
_entity_poly.type
_entity_poly.pdbx_seq_one_letter_code
_entity_poly.pdbx_strand_id
1 'polypeptide(L)' 'MGIGIKELVVILIIVGLMFGTKKIKGLGSDVGGWIRDFKKALRDGNEEANAEASENARVIEAEPVTSNDKKQS' A
#
# COMPACT_ATOMS: atom_id res chain seq x y z
N MET A 1 -25.98 11.60 16.25
CA MET A 1 -25.74 12.63 15.23
C MET A 1 -24.24 12.73 15.03
N GLY A 2 -23.71 12.18 13.93
CA GLY A 2 -22.29 12.16 13.65
C GLY A 2 -21.92 13.28 12.68
N ILE A 3 -20.66 13.71 12.70
CA ILE A 3 -20.12 14.64 11.71
C ILE A 3 -19.99 13.87 10.40
N GLY A 4 -20.87 14.14 9.45
CA GLY A 4 -20.85 13.55 8.12
C GLY A 4 -19.94 14.33 7.17
N ILE A 5 -19.78 13.77 5.97
CA ILE A 5 -18.98 14.39 4.90
C ILE A 5 -19.54 15.79 4.55
N LYS A 6 -20.86 15.98 4.61
CA LYS A 6 -21.51 17.27 4.32
C LYS A 6 -21.13 18.34 5.33
N GLU A 7 -21.13 18.01 6.62
CA GLU A 7 -20.74 18.92 7.69
C GLU A 7 -19.27 19.31 7.57
N LEU A 8 -18.37 18.35 7.26
CA LEU A 8 -16.96 18.63 7.03
C LEU A 8 -16.73 19.59 5.85
N VAL A 9 -17.50 19.46 4.76
CA VAL A 9 -17.40 20.38 3.62
C VAL A 9 -17.83 21.80 4.00
N VAL A 10 -18.91 21.96 4.76
CA VAL A 10 -19.37 23.28 5.22
C VAL A 10 -18.31 23.95 6.12
N ILE A 11 -17.72 23.19 7.03
CA ILE A 11 -16.63 23.68 7.90
C ILE A 11 -15.42 24.08 7.06
N LEU A 12 -15.02 23.26 6.08
CA LEU A 12 -13.90 23.54 5.20
C LEU A 12 -14.11 24.86 4.43
N ILE A 13 -15.32 25.11 3.93
CA ILE A 13 -15.63 26.37 3.23
C ILE A 13 -15.43 27.58 4.16
N ILE A 14 -15.95 27.54 5.39
CA ILE A 14 -15.83 28.66 6.35
C ILE A 14 -14.36 28.91 6.70
N VAL A 15 -13.62 27.84 7.03
CA VAL A 15 -12.19 27.91 7.32
C VAL A 15 -11.42 28.43 6.10
N GLY A 16 -11.78 27.97 4.90
CA GLY A 16 -11.19 28.42 3.64
C GLY A 16 -11.39 29.90 3.34
N LEU A 17 -12.56 30.46 3.70
CA LEU A 17 -12.83 31.89 3.59
C LEU A 17 -12.07 32.69 4.65
N MET A 18 -11.92 32.16 5.87
CA MET A 18 -11.22 32.83 6.97
C MET A 18 -9.70 32.90 6.76
N PHE A 19 -9.09 31.81 6.28
CA PHE A 19 -7.65 31.75 6.01
C PHE A 19 -7.28 32.19 4.58
N GLY A 20 -8.26 32.23 3.66
CA GLY A 20 -8.04 32.46 2.24
C GLY A 20 -7.38 31.27 1.53
N THR A 21 -7.68 31.09 0.24
CA THR A 21 -7.19 29.94 -0.54
C THR A 21 -5.68 29.99 -0.84
N LYS A 22 -5.04 31.16 -0.74
CA LYS A 22 -3.59 31.32 -0.97
C LYS A 22 -2.74 30.55 0.04
N LYS A 23 -3.11 30.57 1.33
CA LYS A 23 -2.38 29.84 2.38
C LYS A 23 -2.59 28.33 2.23
N ILE A 24 -3.80 27.92 1.84
CA ILE A 24 -4.18 26.52 1.63
C ILE A 24 -3.50 25.91 0.41
N LYS A 25 -3.29 26.67 -0.68
CA LYS A 25 -2.55 26.17 -1.86
C LYS A 25 -1.08 25.88 -1.55
N GLY A 26 -0.40 26.76 -0.80
CA GLY A 26 0.99 26.53 -0.39
C GLY A 26 1.12 25.30 0.51
N LEU A 27 0.38 25.28 1.62
CA LEU A 27 0.39 24.16 2.58
C LEU A 27 -0.16 22.85 1.99
N GLY A 28 -1.15 22.94 1.10
CA GLY A 28 -1.77 21.78 0.47
C GLY A 28 -0.87 21.10 -0.55
N SER A 29 0.06 21.83 -1.19
CA SER A 29 1.06 21.22 -2.06
C SER A 29 2.07 20.40 -1.25
N ASP A 30 2.53 20.93 -0.11
CA ASP A 30 3.49 20.25 0.76
C ASP A 30 2.87 19.02 1.42
N VAL A 31 1.71 19.19 2.05
CA VAL A 31 0.96 18.08 2.69
C VAL A 31 0.46 17.08 1.65
N GLY A 32 0.04 17.55 0.47
CA GLY A 32 -0.43 16.72 -0.63
C GLY A 32 0.68 15.86 -1.25
N GLY A 33 1.93 16.35 -1.27
CA GLY A 33 3.09 15.56 -1.66
C GLY A 33 3.29 14.36 -0.73
N TRP A 34 3.28 14.61 0.58
CA TRP A 34 3.55 13.58 1.59
C TRP A 34 2.43 12.54 1.66
N ILE A 35 1.17 12.98 1.50
CA ILE A 35 0.01 12.06 1.44
C ILE A 35 0.04 11.20 0.18
N ARG A 36 0.60 11.70 -0.93
CA ARG A 36 0.74 10.95 -2.19
C ARG A 36 1.77 9.84 -2.02
N ASP A 37 2.89 10.12 -1.37
CA ASP A 37 3.91 9.11 -1.07
C ASP A 37 3.40 8.08 -0.06
N PHE A 38 2.59 8.49 0.93
CA PHE A 38 1.88 7.58 1.83
C PHE A 38 0.92 6.65 1.07
N LYS A 39 0.07 7.21 0.20
CA LYS A 39 -0.84 6.41 -0.65
C LYS A 39 -0.06 5.46 -1.57
N LYS A 40 1.10 5.90 -2.06
CA LYS A 40 1.97 5.07 -2.90
C LYS A 40 2.58 3.91 -2.11
N ALA A 41 3.13 4.17 -0.92
CA ALA A 41 3.65 3.13 -0.03
C ALA A 41 2.58 2.12 0.41
N LEU A 42 1.35 2.57 0.64
CA LEU A 42 0.20 1.68 0.91
C LEU A 42 -0.18 0.80 -0.30
N ARG A 43 0.05 1.29 -1.51
CA ARG A 43 -0.28 0.56 -2.75
C ARG A 43 0.83 -0.42 -3.11
N ASP A 44 2.07 0.04 -3.07
CA ASP A 44 3.28 -0.76 -3.31
C ASP A 44 3.42 -1.83 -2.21
N GLY A 45 3.16 -1.49 -0.94
CA GLY A 45 3.14 -2.47 0.16
C GLY A 45 1.98 -3.50 0.07
N ASN A 46 0.90 -3.19 -0.65
CA ASN A 46 -0.17 -4.14 -0.94
C ASN A 46 0.16 -5.03 -2.16
N GLU A 47 1.00 -4.56 -3.09
CA GLU A 47 1.57 -5.37 -4.17
C GLU A 47 2.69 -6.28 -3.66
N GLU A 48 3.56 -5.79 -2.76
CA GLU A 48 4.58 -6.59 -2.06
C GLU A 48 3.94 -7.65 -1.16
N ALA A 49 2.88 -7.33 -0.42
CA ALA A 49 2.14 -8.34 0.37
C ALA A 49 1.47 -9.44 -0.48
N ASN A 50 1.22 -9.19 -1.78
CA ASN A 50 0.69 -10.18 -2.72
C ASN A 50 1.81 -10.97 -3.43
N ALA A 51 2.99 -10.38 -3.60
CA ALA A 51 4.17 -11.05 -4.16
C ALA A 51 4.89 -11.96 -3.13
N GLU A 52 4.93 -11.56 -1.85
CA GLU A 52 5.56 -12.33 -0.77
C GLU A 52 4.76 -13.58 -0.35
N ALA A 53 3.47 -13.64 -0.70
CA ALA A 53 2.66 -14.86 -0.53
C ALA A 53 2.99 -15.95 -1.58
N SER A 54 3.73 -15.61 -2.64
CA SER A 54 4.12 -16.53 -3.72
C SER A 54 5.59 -16.97 -3.65
N GLU A 55 6.47 -16.20 -2.99
CA GLU A 55 7.91 -16.49 -2.91
C GLU A 55 8.37 -17.22 -1.63
N ASN A 56 7.47 -17.92 -0.92
CA ASN A 56 7.87 -18.88 0.13
C ASN A 56 7.49 -20.33 -0.22
N ALA A 57 7.08 -20.60 -1.45
CA ALA A 57 7.00 -21.95 -2.02
C ALA A 57 8.32 -22.31 -2.72
N ARG A 58 9.45 -22.24 -2.00
CA ARG A 58 10.69 -22.90 -2.46
C ARG A 58 10.45 -24.40 -2.42
N VAL A 59 10.15 -24.95 -3.59
CA VAL A 59 10.59 -26.24 -4.12
C VAL A 59 11.43 -27.03 -3.09
N ILE A 60 10.79 -27.97 -2.39
CA ILE A 60 11.50 -29.15 -1.88
C ILE A 60 11.69 -30.04 -3.12
N GLU A 61 12.78 -29.79 -3.84
CA GLU A 61 13.26 -30.70 -4.89
C GLU A 61 13.81 -31.92 -4.15
N ALA A 62 12.94 -32.89 -3.89
CA ALA A 62 13.39 -34.25 -3.66
C ALA A 62 13.99 -34.73 -4.99
N GLU A 63 15.31 -34.72 -5.05
CA GLU A 63 16.09 -35.27 -6.15
C GLU A 63 15.55 -36.64 -6.59
N PRO A 64 15.36 -36.90 -7.90
CA PRO A 64 15.16 -38.26 -8.38
C PRO A 64 16.50 -39.00 -8.24
N VAL A 65 16.77 -39.57 -7.06
CA VAL A 65 17.89 -40.50 -6.89
C VAL A 65 17.55 -41.76 -7.67
N THR A 66 18.13 -41.82 -8.86
CA THR A 66 18.22 -42.97 -9.76
C THR A 66 18.69 -44.20 -8.97
N SER A 67 17.75 -45.04 -8.56
CA SER A 67 18.06 -46.38 -8.05
C SER A 67 18.40 -47.28 -9.23
N ASN A 68 19.67 -47.29 -9.59
CA ASN A 68 20.27 -48.30 -10.45
C ASN A 68 21.31 -49.03 -9.61
N ASP A 69 20.88 -49.99 -8.78
CA ASP A 69 21.78 -50.99 -8.21
C ASP A 69 21.36 -52.39 -8.65
N LYS A 70 22.30 -53.01 -9.34
CA LYS A 70 22.25 -54.34 -9.93
C LYS A 70 22.56 -55.35 -8.81
N LYS A 71 21.92 -56.52 -8.88
CA LYS A 71 22.40 -57.82 -8.35
C LYS A 71 22.00 -58.10 -6.90
N GLN A 72 21.02 -59.01 -6.72
CA GLN A 72 21.22 -60.32 -6.05
C GLN A 72 19.89 -61.07 -5.92
N SER A 73 19.56 -61.93 -6.88
CA SER A 73 19.10 -63.30 -6.66
C SER A 73 19.09 -64.08 -7.96
#